data_AF-A0A7C4YCC3-F1
#
_entry.id   AF-A0A7C4YCC3-F1
#
_cell.length_a   1.000
_cell.length_b   1.000
_cell.length_c   1.000
_cell.angle_alpha   90.00
_cell.angle_beta   90.00
_cell.angle_gamma   90.00
#
_symmetry.space_group_name_H-M   'P 1'
#
loop_
_entity.id
_entity.type
_entity.pdbx_description
1 polymer ?
#
loop_
_entity_poly.entity_id
_entity_poly.type
_entity_poly.pdbx_seq_one_letter_code
_entity_poly.pdbx_strand_id
1 'polypeptide(L)'
;MDKQLEDNTTKALINVLEHSNLDLTRSFLESLVGWKETAAGFEYFLQGGPASPAMAKLLLALSNRGDVGVPPSTVTDGGSRVDGSIHSAGTLTVLIETKIIDTLNGCQLQRHAKEWGIPQAVVNGDGWKLPPEWKIRKWVDVYEWAQREGSETTHQPDKFLLGQLVEYLELAGLAPTWTLRAEHFDFFRKPVEERDGALSAEIRARLDSIWGKVKGELGTEAFRDALGEVHVGNLGRLADHAWAQTNANEGSHNPNLTIEMDGNELNVNVVGGFAQQEKCVEDWLLAGGAARLAGRGFELVIFRRTAKGGHDGKRIVWQGATWTPIERTPLRDLTPSVIKARLAELRKSLDYKTQRLGFHIRKAWTRDAVLERRDLPAELSREIEQLVPILKEIRSAVVATIS
;
A
#
# COMPACT_ATOMS: atom_id res chain seq x y z
N MET A 1 -16.22 21.11 -3.96
CA MET A 1 -15.65 20.01 -4.75
C MET A 1 -15.92 18.68 -4.05
N ASP A 2 -15.63 18.60 -2.75
CA ASP A 2 -15.66 17.38 -1.95
C ASP A 2 -17.04 16.71 -1.84
N LYS A 3 -18.10 17.49 -1.55
CA LYS A 3 -19.47 16.97 -1.49
C LYS A 3 -19.97 16.40 -2.83
N GLN A 4 -19.55 16.99 -3.95
CA GLN A 4 -19.93 16.49 -5.27
C GLN A 4 -19.22 15.17 -5.58
N LEU A 5 -17.97 15.01 -5.11
CA LEU A 5 -17.25 13.76 -5.21
C LEU A 5 -17.87 12.66 -4.33
N GLU A 6 -18.31 13.00 -3.11
CA GLU A 6 -19.09 12.10 -2.24
C GLU A 6 -20.38 11.63 -2.92
N ASP A 7 -21.22 12.55 -3.39
CA ASP A 7 -22.47 12.25 -4.10
C ASP A 7 -22.21 11.36 -5.34
N ASN A 8 -21.19 11.67 -6.13
CA ASN A 8 -20.84 10.89 -7.33
C ASN A 8 -20.34 9.48 -6.98
N THR A 9 -19.60 9.33 -5.89
CA THR A 9 -19.05 8.03 -5.47
C THR A 9 -20.16 7.12 -4.97
N THR A 10 -21.08 7.63 -4.15
CA THR A 10 -22.27 6.87 -3.73
C THR A 10 -23.14 6.49 -4.93
N LYS A 11 -23.33 7.42 -5.86
CA LYS A 11 -24.06 7.15 -7.10
C LYS A 11 -23.41 6.08 -7.96
N ALA A 12 -22.08 6.09 -8.10
CA ALA A 12 -21.35 5.07 -8.85
C ALA A 12 -21.57 3.68 -8.23
N LEU A 13 -21.47 3.55 -6.91
CA LEU A 13 -21.74 2.30 -6.21
C LEU A 13 -23.19 1.83 -6.40
N ILE A 14 -24.17 2.70 -6.17
CA ILE A 14 -25.59 2.35 -6.31
C ILE A 14 -25.92 1.92 -7.74
N ASN A 15 -25.45 2.66 -8.74
CA ASN A 15 -25.68 2.34 -10.15
C ASN A 15 -25.13 0.95 -10.53
N VAL A 16 -23.97 0.57 -9.98
CA VAL A 16 -23.39 -0.77 -10.20
C VAL A 16 -24.33 -1.83 -9.62
N LEU A 17 -24.80 -1.65 -8.38
CA LEU A 17 -25.68 -2.62 -7.74
C LEU A 17 -27.06 -2.70 -8.42
N GLU A 18 -27.63 -1.56 -8.81
CA GLU A 18 -28.95 -1.46 -9.46
C GLU A 18 -28.99 -2.07 -10.86
N HIS A 19 -27.90 -1.95 -11.62
CA HIS A 19 -27.83 -2.40 -13.01
C HIS A 19 -27.08 -3.73 -13.20
N SER A 20 -26.74 -4.42 -12.12
CA SER A 20 -26.12 -5.75 -12.14
C SER A 20 -27.12 -6.84 -11.77
N ASN A 21 -26.68 -8.10 -11.84
CA ASN A 21 -27.44 -9.22 -11.29
C ASN A 21 -27.68 -9.05 -9.78
N LEU A 22 -28.85 -9.49 -9.29
CA LEU A 22 -29.21 -9.53 -7.87
C LEU A 22 -28.16 -10.25 -7.01
N ASP A 23 -27.50 -11.28 -7.55
CA ASP A 23 -26.43 -12.01 -6.85
C ASP A 23 -25.26 -11.09 -6.47
N LEU A 24 -24.98 -10.05 -7.26
CA LEU A 24 -23.96 -9.08 -6.94
C LEU A 24 -24.34 -8.24 -5.70
N THR A 25 -25.60 -7.83 -5.60
CA THR A 25 -26.10 -7.13 -4.40
C THR A 25 -26.08 -8.04 -3.18
N ARG A 26 -26.42 -9.34 -3.34
CA ARG A 26 -26.29 -10.32 -2.24
C ARG A 26 -24.84 -10.46 -1.78
N SER A 27 -23.89 -10.58 -2.71
CA SER A 27 -22.45 -10.64 -2.40
C SER A 27 -21.98 -9.37 -1.68
N PHE A 28 -22.42 -8.20 -2.13
CA PHE A 28 -22.11 -6.91 -1.48
C PHE A 28 -22.62 -6.88 -0.02
N LEU A 29 -23.88 -7.25 0.20
CA LEU A 29 -24.48 -7.28 1.54
C LEU A 29 -23.78 -8.30 2.45
N GLU A 30 -23.42 -9.47 1.93
CA GLU A 30 -22.70 -10.46 2.72
C GLU A 30 -21.29 -9.97 3.08
N SER A 31 -20.56 -9.41 2.11
CA SER A 31 -19.16 -9.02 2.28
C SER A 31 -18.99 -7.76 3.13
N LEU A 32 -19.75 -6.70 2.83
CA LEU A 32 -19.56 -5.38 3.46
C LEU A 32 -20.43 -5.21 4.69
N VAL A 33 -21.64 -5.78 4.68
CA VAL A 33 -22.63 -5.61 5.75
C VAL A 33 -22.66 -6.81 6.70
N GLY A 34 -22.23 -8.00 6.24
CA GLY A 34 -22.30 -9.23 7.01
C GLY A 34 -23.72 -9.83 7.06
N TRP A 35 -24.55 -9.55 6.06
CA TRP A 35 -25.93 -10.00 5.99
C TRP A 35 -26.16 -10.90 4.77
N LYS A 36 -26.68 -12.11 5.01
CA LYS A 36 -27.07 -13.05 3.95
C LYS A 36 -28.51 -12.81 3.56
N GLU A 37 -28.73 -12.22 2.38
CA GLU A 37 -30.06 -11.91 1.87
C GLU A 37 -30.51 -12.91 0.80
N THR A 38 -31.78 -13.31 0.87
CA THR A 38 -32.41 -14.27 -0.07
C THR A 38 -33.60 -13.67 -0.82
N ALA A 39 -33.85 -12.37 -0.64
CA ALA A 39 -34.91 -11.63 -1.30
C ALA A 39 -34.94 -11.81 -2.82
N ALA A 40 -36.15 -11.76 -3.39
CA ALA A 40 -36.40 -11.89 -4.81
C ALA A 40 -35.99 -10.64 -5.63
N GLY A 41 -35.74 -9.51 -4.97
CA GLY A 41 -35.37 -8.25 -5.62
C GLY A 41 -34.93 -7.20 -4.61
N PHE A 42 -34.34 -6.12 -5.12
CA PHE A 42 -33.88 -4.97 -4.34
C PHE A 42 -34.39 -3.68 -4.98
N GLU A 43 -34.62 -2.68 -4.13
CA GLU A 43 -34.84 -1.29 -4.53
C GLU A 43 -33.66 -0.46 -4.05
N TYR A 44 -33.28 0.54 -4.85
CA TYR A 44 -32.12 1.39 -4.60
C TYR A 44 -32.56 2.85 -4.55
N PHE A 45 -32.01 3.59 -3.60
CA PHE A 45 -32.35 4.99 -3.42
C PHE A 45 -31.08 5.83 -3.32
N LEU A 46 -31.09 6.97 -4.00
CA LEU A 46 -30.08 8.01 -3.82
C LEU A 46 -30.65 9.12 -2.94
N GLN A 47 -29.83 9.61 -2.02
CA GLN A 47 -30.16 10.71 -1.13
C GLN A 47 -31.45 10.46 -0.29
N GLY A 48 -31.65 9.23 0.17
CA GLY A 48 -32.82 8.84 0.96
C GLY A 48 -33.02 7.32 1.04
N GLY A 49 -34.24 6.91 1.36
CA GLY A 49 -34.64 5.51 1.39
C GLY A 49 -36.15 5.30 1.29
N PRO A 50 -36.63 4.07 1.46
CA PRO A 50 -38.03 3.71 1.24
C PRO A 50 -38.94 4.42 2.25
N ALA A 51 -40.16 4.77 1.81
CA ALA A 51 -41.18 5.33 2.69
C ALA A 51 -41.61 4.36 3.80
N SER A 52 -41.46 3.06 3.58
CA SER A 52 -41.75 1.99 4.54
C SER A 52 -40.52 1.09 4.69
N PRO A 53 -39.57 1.44 5.57
CA PRO A 53 -38.37 0.63 5.77
C PRO A 53 -38.71 -0.74 6.37
N ALA A 54 -37.84 -1.70 6.10
CA ALA A 54 -37.97 -3.07 6.62
C ALA A 54 -37.76 -3.15 8.14
N MET A 55 -38.06 -4.31 8.72
CA MET A 55 -37.85 -4.55 10.15
C MET A 55 -36.36 -4.49 10.52
N ALA A 56 -35.50 -5.20 9.78
CA ALA A 56 -34.06 -5.11 9.99
C ALA A 56 -33.52 -3.87 9.28
N LYS A 57 -32.77 -3.06 10.02
CA LYS A 57 -32.19 -1.81 9.52
C LYS A 57 -30.73 -1.72 9.95
N LEU A 58 -29.86 -1.47 8.98
CA LEU A 58 -28.42 -1.40 9.18
C LEU A 58 -27.90 -0.07 8.63
N LEU A 59 -26.85 0.46 9.25
CA LEU A 59 -26.16 1.66 8.80
C LEU A 59 -24.77 1.28 8.30
N LEU A 60 -24.57 1.30 6.98
CA LEU A 60 -23.27 1.15 6.35
C LEU A 60 -22.62 2.52 6.20
N ALA A 61 -21.54 2.76 6.95
CA ALA A 61 -20.78 4.00 6.87
C ALA A 61 -19.44 3.73 6.19
N LEU A 62 -19.22 4.37 5.04
CA LEU A 62 -18.03 4.20 4.20
C LEU A 62 -17.12 5.43 4.32
N SER A 63 -15.85 5.23 4.68
CA SER A 63 -14.85 6.30 4.63
C SER A 63 -13.49 5.83 4.16
N ASN A 64 -12.61 6.74 3.76
CA ASN A 64 -11.26 6.33 3.39
C ASN A 64 -10.48 5.77 4.60
N ARG A 65 -10.68 6.37 5.79
CA ARG A 65 -9.94 6.03 7.01
C ARG A 65 -10.57 4.91 7.83
N GLY A 66 -11.88 4.66 7.67
CA GLY A 66 -12.61 3.65 8.45
C GLY A 66 -12.81 4.01 9.92
N ASP A 67 -12.63 5.28 10.28
CA ASP A 67 -12.84 5.82 11.62
C ASP A 67 -14.05 6.76 11.67
N VAL A 68 -14.57 6.95 12.88
CA VAL A 68 -15.74 7.75 13.15
C VAL A 68 -15.41 8.72 14.28
N GLY A 69 -15.57 10.02 14.02
CA GLY A 69 -15.34 11.06 15.02
C GLY A 69 -16.33 10.97 16.17
N VAL A 70 -15.85 11.14 17.40
CA VAL A 70 -16.69 11.09 18.60
C VAL A 70 -17.64 12.30 18.60
N PRO A 71 -18.97 12.09 18.67
CA PRO A 71 -19.91 13.19 18.73
C PRO A 71 -19.80 13.94 20.07
N PRO A 72 -19.90 15.28 20.12
CA PRO A 72 -20.12 16.02 21.35
C PRO A 72 -21.32 15.46 22.14
N SER A 73 -21.28 15.63 23.47
CA SER A 73 -22.28 15.13 24.42
C SER A 73 -23.71 15.62 24.16
N THR A 74 -23.88 16.67 23.37
CA THR A 74 -25.17 17.15 22.85
C THR A 74 -25.22 16.99 21.33
N VAL A 75 -26.12 16.12 20.85
CA VAL A 75 -26.39 15.99 19.40
C VAL A 75 -27.05 17.29 18.95
N THR A 76 -26.40 18.06 18.09
CA THR A 76 -26.96 19.27 17.50
C THR A 76 -28.02 18.94 16.46
N ASP A 77 -29.07 19.78 16.43
CA ASP A 77 -30.12 19.75 15.41
C ASP A 77 -29.52 19.89 14.01
N GLY A 78 -30.04 19.11 13.06
CA GLY A 78 -29.61 19.08 11.67
C GLY A 78 -30.33 18.01 10.86
N GLY A 79 -30.27 18.10 9.53
CA GLY A 79 -30.88 17.12 8.63
C GLY A 79 -30.24 15.73 8.77
N SER A 80 -31.01 14.70 8.40
CA SER A 80 -30.64 13.28 8.49
C SER A 80 -30.81 12.55 7.15
N ARG A 81 -30.58 13.27 6.05
CA ARG A 81 -30.58 12.68 4.71
C ARG A 81 -29.34 11.81 4.52
N VAL A 82 -29.54 10.51 4.37
CA VAL A 82 -28.49 9.53 4.01
C VAL A 82 -28.10 9.69 2.54
N ASP A 83 -26.88 9.30 2.17
CA ASP A 83 -26.40 9.42 0.79
C ASP A 83 -27.05 8.41 -0.16
N GLY A 84 -27.44 7.24 0.37
CA GLY A 84 -28.22 6.25 -0.37
C GLY A 84 -28.76 5.12 0.50
N SER A 85 -29.48 4.19 -0.09
CA SER A 85 -29.91 2.97 0.58
C SER A 85 -30.20 1.81 -0.37
N ILE A 86 -30.11 0.60 0.18
CA ILE A 86 -30.51 -0.66 -0.46
C ILE A 86 -31.66 -1.24 0.35
N HIS A 87 -32.78 -1.53 -0.30
CA HIS A 87 -33.98 -2.03 0.34
C HIS A 87 -34.39 -3.37 -0.23
N SER A 88 -34.67 -4.31 0.65
CA SER A 88 -35.40 -5.53 0.35
C SER A 88 -36.70 -5.52 1.15
N ALA A 89 -37.82 -5.55 0.43
CA ALA A 89 -39.15 -5.43 1.02
C ALA A 89 -39.39 -6.49 2.10
N GLY A 90 -39.71 -6.03 3.31
CA GLY A 90 -40.02 -6.87 4.46
C GLY A 90 -38.82 -7.53 5.16
N THR A 91 -37.61 -7.54 4.57
CA THR A 91 -36.43 -8.18 5.19
C THR A 91 -35.44 -7.16 5.74
N LEU A 92 -34.83 -6.33 4.88
CA LEU A 92 -33.68 -5.50 5.22
C LEU A 92 -33.75 -4.11 4.57
N THR A 93 -33.33 -3.09 5.31
CA THR A 93 -32.98 -1.77 4.76
C THR A 93 -31.57 -1.40 5.22
N VAL A 94 -30.65 -1.24 4.26
CA VAL A 94 -29.29 -0.75 4.52
C VAL A 94 -29.21 0.70 4.12
N LEU A 95 -28.92 1.56 5.08
CA LEU A 95 -28.67 2.98 4.87
C LEU A 95 -27.18 3.18 4.65
N ILE A 96 -26.82 4.00 3.65
CA ILE A 96 -25.44 4.25 3.25
C ILE A 96 -25.11 5.71 3.52
N GLU A 97 -24.05 5.93 4.30
CA GLU A 97 -23.44 7.24 4.52
C GLU A 97 -21.97 7.17 4.09
N THR A 98 -21.49 8.18 3.38
CA THR A 98 -20.17 8.18 2.78
C THR A 98 -19.34 9.41 3.10
N LYS A 99 -18.04 9.22 3.26
CA LYS A 99 -17.03 10.28 3.34
C LYS A 99 -15.84 9.92 2.47
N ILE A 100 -15.36 10.87 1.66
CA ILE A 100 -14.19 10.63 0.79
C ILE A 100 -12.90 11.10 1.49
N ILE A 101 -12.92 12.29 2.08
CA ILE A 101 -11.70 12.95 2.57
C ILE A 101 -11.56 12.82 4.10
N ASP A 102 -12.65 13.09 4.82
CA ASP A 102 -12.65 13.21 6.28
C ASP A 102 -13.06 11.93 7.00
N THR A 103 -12.95 11.97 8.33
CA THR A 103 -13.52 10.96 9.21
C THR A 103 -15.06 11.01 9.17
N LEU A 104 -15.71 9.88 9.47
CA LEU A 104 -17.17 9.84 9.53
C LEU A 104 -17.67 10.75 10.65
N ASN A 105 -18.66 11.58 10.33
CA ASN A 105 -19.25 12.50 11.31
C ASN A 105 -20.17 11.73 12.27
N GLY A 106 -19.72 11.53 13.51
CA GLY A 106 -20.48 10.75 14.47
C GLY A 106 -21.84 11.34 14.86
N CYS A 107 -21.97 12.68 14.87
CA CYS A 107 -23.27 13.31 15.11
C CYS A 107 -24.25 12.99 13.98
N GLN A 108 -23.77 12.96 12.74
CA GLN A 108 -24.58 12.62 11.58
C GLN A 108 -25.06 11.16 11.63
N LEU A 109 -24.17 10.22 11.93
CA LEU A 109 -24.55 8.81 12.08
C LEU A 109 -25.57 8.60 13.23
N GLN A 110 -25.41 9.31 14.35
CA GLN A 110 -26.38 9.27 15.46
C GLN A 110 -27.77 9.79 15.04
N ARG A 111 -27.83 10.81 14.18
CA ARG A 111 -29.09 11.32 13.63
C ARG A 111 -29.75 10.33 12.69
N HIS A 112 -28.99 9.72 11.78
CA HIS A 112 -29.50 8.65 10.91
C HIS A 112 -30.04 7.48 11.74
N ALA A 113 -29.29 7.04 12.74
CA ALA A 113 -29.74 5.97 13.60
C ALA A 113 -31.06 6.32 14.33
N LYS A 114 -31.17 7.54 14.86
CA LYS A 114 -32.41 8.01 15.49
C LYS A 114 -33.59 8.06 14.52
N GLU A 115 -33.42 8.71 13.37
CA GLU A 115 -34.48 8.92 12.38
C GLU A 115 -35.01 7.59 11.85
N TRP A 116 -34.12 6.64 11.60
CA TRP A 116 -34.48 5.34 11.04
C TRP A 116 -34.74 4.28 12.10
N GLY A 117 -34.68 4.62 13.39
CA GLY A 117 -34.90 3.68 14.49
C GLY A 117 -33.91 2.52 14.50
N ILE A 118 -32.65 2.80 14.20
CA ILE A 118 -31.49 1.91 14.41
C ILE A 118 -30.93 2.22 15.80
N PRO A 119 -30.43 1.22 16.56
CA PRO A 119 -29.74 1.49 17.82
C PRO A 119 -28.67 2.58 17.67
N GLN A 120 -28.65 3.48 18.65
CA GLN A 120 -27.69 4.58 18.73
C GLN A 120 -26.42 4.14 19.45
N ALA A 121 -25.28 4.73 19.08
CA ALA A 121 -24.03 4.46 19.78
C ALA A 121 -24.04 5.07 21.19
N VAL A 122 -23.38 4.40 22.14
CA VAL A 122 -23.29 4.85 23.54
C VAL A 122 -21.96 5.55 23.75
N VAL A 123 -22.00 6.83 24.14
CA VAL A 123 -20.79 7.63 24.46
C VAL A 123 -20.36 7.34 25.90
N ASN A 124 -19.11 6.93 26.08
CA ASN A 124 -18.49 6.61 27.37
C ASN A 124 -17.18 7.40 27.51
N GLY A 125 -17.23 8.59 28.12
CA GLY A 125 -16.06 9.47 28.23
C GLY A 125 -15.55 9.91 26.84
N ASP A 126 -14.26 9.68 26.57
CA ASP A 126 -13.61 10.03 25.30
C ASP A 126 -13.83 9.00 24.18
N GLY A 127 -14.58 7.93 24.45
CA GLY A 127 -14.88 6.87 23.50
C GLY A 127 -16.38 6.67 23.31
N TRP A 128 -16.73 5.81 22.36
CA TRP A 128 -18.09 5.35 22.16
C TRP A 128 -18.12 3.90 21.71
N LYS A 129 -19.13 3.18 22.20
CA LYS A 129 -19.42 1.81 21.82
C LYS A 129 -20.41 1.85 20.66
N LEU A 130 -19.94 1.49 19.47
CA LEU A 130 -20.79 1.38 18.29
C LEU A 130 -21.70 0.14 18.41
N PRO A 131 -22.97 0.25 18.01
CA PRO A 131 -23.89 -0.88 18.01
C PRO A 131 -23.57 -1.80 16.81
N PRO A 132 -23.88 -3.11 16.89
CA PRO A 132 -23.57 -4.06 15.84
C PRO A 132 -24.25 -3.76 14.50
N GLU A 133 -25.32 -2.98 14.50
CA GLU A 133 -26.06 -2.54 13.31
C GLU A 133 -25.30 -1.48 12.49
N TRP A 134 -24.30 -0.83 13.09
CA TRP A 134 -23.43 0.10 12.40
C TRP A 134 -22.24 -0.66 11.81
N LYS A 135 -22.17 -0.70 10.48
CA LYS A 135 -21.09 -1.32 9.72
C LYS A 135 -20.17 -0.23 9.23
N ILE A 136 -19.08 -0.01 9.95
CA ILE A 136 -18.03 0.91 9.52
C ILE A 136 -17.10 0.15 8.56
N ARG A 137 -16.95 0.67 7.35
CA ARG A 137 -16.15 0.07 6.27
C ARG A 137 -15.35 1.13 5.55
N LYS A 138 -14.34 0.69 4.82
CA LYS A 138 -13.51 1.56 3.98
C LYS A 138 -13.91 1.49 2.52
N TRP A 139 -13.61 2.55 1.78
CA TRP A 139 -13.70 2.50 0.32
C TRP A 139 -12.78 1.46 -0.30
N VAL A 140 -11.63 1.16 0.33
CA VAL A 140 -10.78 0.03 -0.08
C VAL A 140 -11.51 -1.31 0.03
N ASP A 141 -12.39 -1.50 1.02
CA ASP A 141 -13.16 -2.75 1.16
C ASP A 141 -14.14 -2.91 -0.02
N VAL A 142 -14.72 -1.81 -0.52
CA VAL A 142 -15.60 -1.79 -1.70
C VAL A 142 -14.80 -2.05 -2.97
N TYR A 143 -13.61 -1.48 -3.10
CA TYR A 143 -12.71 -1.75 -4.22
C TYR A 143 -12.29 -3.22 -4.26
N GLU A 144 -11.85 -3.79 -3.12
CA GLU A 144 -11.40 -5.18 -3.02
C GLU A 144 -12.55 -6.15 -3.34
N TRP A 145 -13.75 -5.85 -2.84
CA TRP A 145 -14.97 -6.57 -3.22
C TRP A 145 -15.22 -6.51 -4.73
N ALA A 146 -15.22 -5.31 -5.31
CA ALA A 146 -15.53 -5.13 -6.73
C ALA A 146 -14.52 -5.85 -7.64
N GLN A 147 -13.24 -5.84 -7.29
CA GLN A 147 -12.21 -6.59 -8.01
C GLN A 147 -12.42 -8.11 -7.94
N ARG A 148 -12.71 -8.63 -6.74
CA ARG A 148 -12.94 -10.07 -6.54
C ARG A 148 -14.12 -10.52 -7.40
N GLU A 149 -15.27 -9.88 -7.25
CA GLU A 149 -16.49 -10.20 -8.00
C GLU A 149 -16.27 -10.05 -9.52
N GLY A 150 -15.58 -8.98 -9.96
CA GLY A 150 -15.30 -8.74 -11.37
C GLY A 150 -14.39 -9.80 -12.00
N SER A 151 -13.56 -10.46 -11.18
CA SER A 151 -12.68 -11.54 -11.61
C SER A 151 -13.35 -12.92 -11.62
N GLU A 152 -14.39 -13.09 -10.83
CA GLU A 152 -15.11 -14.36 -10.64
C GLU A 152 -16.37 -14.45 -11.50
N THR A 153 -16.99 -13.31 -11.80
CA THR A 153 -18.21 -13.26 -12.62
C THR A 153 -17.93 -13.57 -14.08
N THR A 154 -18.81 -14.38 -14.67
CA THR A 154 -18.86 -14.62 -16.12
C THR A 154 -19.86 -13.72 -16.83
N HIS A 155 -20.70 -12.99 -16.08
CA HIS A 155 -21.70 -12.07 -16.59
C HIS A 155 -21.02 -10.79 -17.10
N GLN A 156 -21.05 -10.56 -18.42
CA GLN A 156 -20.32 -9.45 -19.04
C GLN A 156 -20.77 -8.06 -18.56
N PRO A 157 -22.06 -7.77 -18.37
CA PRO A 157 -22.50 -6.50 -17.79
C PRO A 157 -21.92 -6.25 -16.40
N ASP A 158 -21.97 -7.24 -15.50
CA ASP A 158 -21.42 -7.09 -14.14
C ASP A 158 -19.91 -6.85 -14.21
N LYS A 159 -19.19 -7.61 -15.03
CA LYS A 159 -17.75 -7.44 -15.23
C LYS A 159 -17.39 -6.04 -15.72
N PHE A 160 -18.16 -5.50 -16.66
CA PHE A 160 -17.98 -4.14 -17.17
C PHE A 160 -18.25 -3.09 -16.08
N LEU A 161 -19.38 -3.18 -15.38
CA LEU A 161 -19.77 -2.22 -14.33
C LEU A 161 -18.78 -2.24 -13.15
N LEU A 162 -18.36 -3.43 -12.73
CA LEU A 162 -17.34 -3.59 -11.68
C LEU A 162 -15.99 -3.03 -12.12
N GLY A 163 -15.59 -3.25 -13.37
CA GLY A 163 -14.38 -2.64 -13.93
C GLY A 163 -14.43 -1.11 -13.92
N GLN A 164 -15.56 -0.52 -14.30
CA GLN A 164 -15.78 0.93 -14.26
C GLN A 164 -15.78 1.47 -12.82
N LEU A 165 -16.37 0.75 -11.86
CA LEU A 165 -16.33 1.14 -10.45
C LEU A 165 -14.90 1.12 -9.92
N VAL A 166 -14.14 0.07 -10.21
CA VAL A 166 -12.73 -0.05 -9.82
C VAL A 166 -11.91 1.11 -10.38
N GLU A 167 -12.03 1.39 -11.68
CA GLU A 167 -11.36 2.50 -12.35
C GLU A 167 -11.75 3.85 -11.72
N TYR A 168 -13.04 4.07 -11.46
CA TYR A 168 -13.52 5.28 -10.80
C TYR A 168 -12.92 5.45 -9.40
N LEU A 169 -12.91 4.40 -8.58
CA LEU A 169 -12.35 4.46 -7.23
C LEU A 169 -10.84 4.73 -7.25
N GLU A 170 -10.11 4.22 -8.24
CA GLU A 170 -8.70 4.56 -8.46
C GLU A 170 -8.52 6.05 -8.81
N LEU A 171 -9.29 6.56 -9.77
CA LEU A 171 -9.23 7.96 -10.19
C LEU A 171 -9.65 8.93 -9.07
N ALA A 172 -10.60 8.52 -8.23
CA ALA A 172 -11.06 9.29 -7.08
C ALA A 172 -10.09 9.24 -5.88
N GLY A 173 -9.02 8.43 -5.93
CA GLY A 173 -8.10 8.23 -4.81
C GLY A 173 -8.70 7.48 -3.62
N LEU A 174 -9.74 6.68 -3.89
CA LEU A 174 -10.51 5.89 -2.90
C LEU A 174 -10.16 4.40 -2.92
N ALA A 175 -9.52 3.96 -4.00
CA ALA A 175 -8.87 2.67 -4.07
C ALA A 175 -7.50 2.72 -3.41
N PRO A 176 -6.97 1.56 -2.97
CA PRO A 176 -5.60 1.48 -2.55
C PRO A 176 -4.65 1.93 -3.65
N THR A 177 -3.83 2.91 -3.33
CA THR A 177 -2.83 3.45 -4.26
C THR A 177 -1.65 2.50 -4.47
N TRP A 178 -1.61 1.32 -3.84
CA TRP A 178 -0.47 0.41 -3.94
C TRP A 178 -0.40 -0.46 -5.22
N THR A 179 -1.44 -0.49 -6.06
CA THR A 179 -1.42 -1.27 -7.32
C THR A 179 -0.51 -0.62 -8.35
N LEU A 180 0.48 -1.34 -8.88
CA LEU A 180 1.31 -0.84 -9.98
C LEU A 180 0.69 -1.22 -11.34
N ARG A 181 0.66 -0.26 -12.26
CA ARG A 181 0.12 -0.36 -13.64
C ARG A 181 1.26 -0.34 -14.65
N ALA A 182 0.99 -0.81 -15.86
CA ALA A 182 1.96 -0.87 -16.96
C ALA A 182 2.66 0.47 -17.20
N GLU A 183 1.89 1.55 -17.20
CA GLU A 183 2.34 2.93 -17.35
C GLU A 183 3.38 3.37 -16.30
N HIS A 184 3.33 2.84 -15.06
CA HIS A 184 4.32 3.17 -14.03
C HIS A 184 5.70 2.60 -14.35
N PHE A 185 5.76 1.44 -14.99
CA PHE A 185 7.01 0.87 -15.50
C PHE A 185 7.44 1.59 -16.79
N ASP A 186 6.50 1.82 -17.70
CA ASP A 186 6.79 2.45 -18.99
C ASP A 186 7.27 3.90 -18.82
N PHE A 187 6.92 4.58 -17.73
CA PHE A 187 7.49 5.87 -17.32
C PHE A 187 9.02 5.88 -17.37
N PHE A 188 9.69 4.84 -16.86
CA PHE A 188 11.15 4.78 -16.82
C PHE A 188 11.77 4.48 -18.19
N ARG A 189 11.01 3.90 -19.11
CA ARG A 189 11.45 3.59 -20.48
C ARG A 189 11.33 4.78 -21.42
N LYS A 190 10.48 5.76 -21.09
CA LYS A 190 10.30 6.98 -21.89
C LYS A 190 11.53 7.88 -21.84
N PRO A 191 11.84 8.59 -22.94
CA PRO A 191 12.76 9.72 -22.93
C PRO A 191 12.37 10.74 -21.85
N VAL A 192 13.35 11.43 -21.28
CA VAL A 192 13.18 12.34 -20.12
C VAL A 192 12.15 13.44 -20.39
N GLU A 193 12.12 13.93 -21.63
CA GLU A 193 11.22 14.95 -22.16
C GLU A 193 9.76 14.51 -22.27
N GLU A 194 9.50 13.20 -22.34
CA GLU A 194 8.16 12.61 -22.45
C GLU A 194 7.60 12.13 -21.09
N ARG A 195 8.38 12.28 -20.02
CA ARG A 195 7.99 11.84 -18.68
C ARG A 195 7.00 12.80 -18.04
N ASP A 196 5.83 12.27 -17.69
CA ASP A 196 4.74 13.00 -17.06
C ASP A 196 4.99 13.20 -15.56
N GLY A 197 4.92 14.46 -15.11
CA GLY A 197 5.05 14.82 -13.71
C GLY A 197 3.90 14.30 -12.84
N ALA A 198 2.68 14.17 -13.38
CA ALA A 198 1.55 13.60 -12.66
C ALA A 198 1.78 12.12 -12.37
N LEU A 199 2.18 11.35 -13.39
CA LEU A 199 2.54 9.94 -13.25
C LEU A 199 3.72 9.74 -12.28
N SER A 200 4.69 10.66 -12.28
CA SER A 200 5.79 10.64 -11.31
C SER A 200 5.31 10.85 -9.86
N ALA A 201 4.32 11.73 -9.64
CA ALA A 201 3.73 11.93 -8.31
C ALA A 201 2.92 10.69 -7.90
N GLU A 202 2.22 10.08 -8.85
CA GLU A 202 1.47 8.85 -8.64
C GLU A 202 2.38 7.71 -8.18
N ILE A 203 3.46 7.42 -8.92
CA ILE A 203 4.43 6.36 -8.56
C ILE A 203 4.92 6.51 -7.11
N ARG A 204 5.23 7.75 -6.68
CA ARG A 204 5.66 8.03 -5.30
C ARG A 204 4.56 7.73 -4.29
N ALA A 205 3.33 8.17 -4.56
CA ALA A 205 2.19 7.88 -3.70
C ALA A 205 1.93 6.36 -3.61
N ARG A 206 2.17 5.61 -4.70
CA ARG A 206 2.03 4.15 -4.71
C ARG A 206 3.07 3.47 -3.84
N LEU A 207 4.34 3.86 -3.95
CA LEU A 207 5.40 3.33 -3.09
C LEU A 207 5.17 3.65 -1.60
N ASP A 208 4.69 4.86 -1.29
CA ASP A 208 4.31 5.24 0.09
C ASP A 208 3.18 4.35 0.62
N SER A 209 2.15 4.15 -0.20
CA SER A 209 0.99 3.33 0.13
C SER A 209 1.32 1.86 0.33
N ILE A 210 2.21 1.30 -0.49
CA ILE A 210 2.74 -0.06 -0.32
C ILE A 210 3.38 -0.18 1.07
N TRP A 211 4.24 0.77 1.45
CA TRP A 211 4.85 0.77 2.79
C TRP A 211 3.82 0.96 3.90
N GLY A 212 2.79 1.79 3.69
CA GLY A 212 1.68 1.95 4.62
C GLY A 212 0.93 0.65 4.89
N LYS A 213 0.69 -0.15 3.83
CA LYS A 213 0.08 -1.48 3.94
C LYS A 213 0.99 -2.48 4.65
N VAL A 214 2.28 -2.52 4.30
CA VAL A 214 3.30 -3.35 4.98
C VAL A 214 3.34 -3.03 6.48
N LYS A 215 3.32 -1.75 6.84
CA LYS A 215 3.26 -1.30 8.24
C LYS A 215 1.98 -1.75 8.95
N GLY A 216 0.84 -1.71 8.25
CA GLY A 216 -0.43 -2.22 8.77
C GLY A 216 -0.38 -3.72 9.07
N GLU A 217 0.25 -4.51 8.20
CA GLU A 217 0.33 -5.98 8.35
C GLU A 217 1.34 -6.42 9.41
N LEU A 218 2.51 -5.77 9.49
CA LEU A 218 3.51 -6.04 10.53
C LEU A 218 3.08 -5.53 11.91
N GLY A 219 2.14 -4.58 11.95
CA GLY A 219 1.77 -3.84 13.15
C GLY A 219 2.66 -2.62 13.38
N THR A 220 2.02 -1.50 13.73
CA THR A 220 2.68 -0.18 13.86
C THR A 220 3.89 -0.17 14.77
N GLU A 221 3.84 -0.86 15.91
CA GLU A 221 4.92 -0.89 16.90
C GLU A 221 6.11 -1.72 16.39
N ALA A 222 5.87 -2.96 15.97
CA ALA A 222 6.91 -3.83 15.42
C ALA A 222 7.58 -3.22 14.18
N PHE A 223 6.79 -2.55 13.33
CA PHE A 223 7.32 -1.82 12.18
C PHE A 223 8.26 -0.69 12.61
N ARG A 224 7.83 0.18 13.53
CA ARG A 224 8.64 1.30 14.01
C ARG A 224 9.95 0.82 14.63
N ASP A 225 9.88 -0.24 15.43
CA ASP A 225 11.05 -0.75 16.17
C ASP A 225 12.09 -1.42 15.25
N ALA A 226 11.64 -2.04 14.15
CA ALA A 226 12.53 -2.72 13.21
C ALA A 226 12.96 -1.85 12.02
N LEU A 227 12.05 -1.04 11.50
CA LEU A 227 12.14 -0.37 10.20
C LEU A 227 12.03 1.16 10.29
N GLY A 228 11.76 1.73 11.47
CA GLY A 228 11.79 3.17 11.69
C GLY A 228 10.83 3.95 10.78
N GLU A 229 11.31 5.08 10.25
CA GLU A 229 10.53 5.93 9.34
C GLU A 229 10.78 5.58 7.87
N VAL A 230 9.70 5.65 7.08
CA VAL A 230 9.75 5.47 5.64
C VAL A 230 9.96 6.82 4.97
N HIS A 231 10.85 6.86 3.98
CA HIS A 231 11.03 8.00 3.10
C HIS A 231 10.95 7.56 1.65
N VAL A 232 10.02 8.17 0.91
CA VAL A 232 9.92 7.99 -0.54
C VAL A 232 10.81 9.01 -1.24
N GLY A 233 11.73 8.52 -2.06
CA GLY A 233 12.65 9.34 -2.83
C GLY A 233 11.92 10.34 -3.73
N ASN A 234 12.57 11.47 -3.99
CA ASN A 234 12.09 12.38 -5.01
C ASN A 234 12.35 11.78 -6.39
N LEU A 235 11.26 11.52 -7.12
CA LEU A 235 11.33 11.06 -8.50
C LEU A 235 11.48 12.26 -9.44
N GLY A 236 12.73 12.68 -9.66
CA GLY A 236 13.06 13.75 -10.60
C GLY A 236 12.96 13.27 -12.06
N ARG A 237 12.90 14.19 -13.03
CA ARG A 237 12.78 13.85 -14.46
C ARG A 237 13.89 12.91 -14.97
N LEU A 238 15.10 13.02 -14.41
CA LEU A 238 16.27 12.21 -14.78
C LEU A 238 16.35 10.86 -14.05
N ALA A 239 15.41 10.54 -13.16
CA ALA A 239 15.48 9.33 -12.37
C ALA A 239 15.21 8.09 -13.24
N ASP A 240 16.11 7.11 -13.23
CA ASP A 240 15.99 5.85 -13.96
C ASP A 240 15.22 4.77 -13.17
N HIS A 241 14.92 5.04 -11.91
CA HIS A 241 14.14 4.19 -11.01
C HIS A 241 13.45 5.07 -9.93
N ALA A 242 12.43 4.55 -9.28
CA ALA A 242 11.85 5.08 -8.05
C ALA A 242 12.21 4.19 -6.87
N TRP A 243 12.25 4.77 -5.68
CA TRP A 243 12.56 4.03 -4.45
C TRP A 243 11.86 4.62 -3.24
N ALA A 244 11.62 3.77 -2.25
CA ALA A 244 11.20 4.14 -0.91
C ALA A 244 11.98 3.31 0.10
N GLN A 245 12.58 3.97 1.09
CA GLN A 245 13.50 3.35 2.05
C GLN A 245 12.96 3.44 3.48
N THR A 246 13.29 2.44 4.28
CA THR A 246 13.08 2.41 5.74
C THR A 246 14.25 3.04 6.49
N ASN A 247 14.08 3.29 7.79
CA ASN A 247 15.07 3.87 8.70
C ASN A 247 15.69 5.17 8.16
N ALA A 248 14.87 5.98 7.47
CA ALA A 248 15.34 7.22 6.88
C ALA A 248 15.87 8.21 7.94
N ASN A 249 15.37 8.09 9.16
CA ASN A 249 15.78 8.85 10.34
C ASN A 249 17.12 8.38 10.96
N GLU A 250 17.62 7.19 10.62
CA GLU A 250 18.86 6.63 11.19
C GLU A 250 20.12 6.95 10.35
N GLY A 251 19.94 7.66 9.24
CA GLY A 251 21.03 8.13 8.38
C GLY A 251 21.80 7.00 7.69
N SER A 252 23.02 7.30 7.23
CA SER A 252 23.83 6.41 6.38
C SER A 252 24.55 5.27 7.13
N HIS A 253 24.28 5.09 8.42
CA HIS A 253 25.05 4.16 9.26
C HIS A 253 24.38 2.79 9.40
N ASN A 254 23.06 2.73 9.30
CA ASN A 254 22.31 1.50 9.53
C ASN A 254 21.81 0.92 8.21
N PRO A 255 22.05 -0.37 7.95
CA PRO A 255 21.38 -1.09 6.87
C PRO A 255 19.88 -0.88 6.95
N ASN A 256 19.26 -0.66 5.79
CA ASN A 256 17.83 -0.46 5.65
C ASN A 256 17.25 -1.41 4.60
N LEU A 257 15.92 -1.43 4.54
CA LEU A 257 15.18 -2.01 3.45
C LEU A 257 14.71 -0.93 2.47
N THR A 258 14.80 -1.23 1.18
CA THR A 258 14.16 -0.43 0.12
C THR A 258 13.14 -1.27 -0.65
N ILE A 259 12.09 -0.61 -1.13
CA ILE A 259 11.31 -1.06 -2.28
C ILE A 259 11.68 -0.13 -3.43
N GLU A 260 12.16 -0.69 -4.53
CA GLU A 260 12.58 0.07 -5.72
C GLU A 260 11.91 -0.49 -6.97
N MET A 261 11.60 0.38 -7.92
CA MET A 261 11.06 0.00 -9.21
C MET A 261 11.74 0.75 -10.35
N ASP A 262 11.98 0.04 -11.44
CA ASP A 262 12.44 0.61 -12.71
C ASP A 262 11.51 0.19 -13.85
N GLY A 263 11.95 0.34 -15.10
CA GLY A 263 11.14 -0.03 -16.26
C GLY A 263 10.88 -1.53 -16.42
N ASN A 264 11.62 -2.39 -15.72
CA ASN A 264 11.64 -3.83 -15.94
C ASN A 264 11.25 -4.64 -14.71
N GLU A 265 11.53 -4.14 -13.51
CA GLU A 265 11.33 -4.88 -12.28
C GLU A 265 10.92 -4.00 -11.10
N LEU A 266 10.19 -4.62 -10.17
CA LEU A 266 10.03 -4.16 -8.79
C LEU A 266 10.91 -5.04 -7.92
N ASN A 267 11.55 -4.48 -6.90
CA ASN A 267 12.43 -5.21 -6.02
C ASN A 267 12.33 -4.74 -4.57
N VAL A 268 12.62 -5.66 -3.66
CA VAL A 268 12.88 -5.39 -2.25
C VAL A 268 14.34 -5.70 -1.95
N ASN A 269 15.05 -4.78 -1.29
CA ASN A 269 16.47 -4.91 -1.03
C ASN A 269 16.79 -4.73 0.45
N VAL A 270 17.76 -5.50 0.96
CA VAL A 270 18.60 -5.06 2.07
C VAL A 270 19.77 -4.27 1.50
N VAL A 271 19.95 -3.03 1.95
CA VAL A 271 20.87 -2.08 1.33
C VAL A 271 22.17 -1.93 2.12
N GLY A 272 23.28 -2.23 1.44
CA GLY A 272 24.67 -1.96 1.83
C GLY A 272 25.25 -0.82 0.98
N GLY A 273 24.64 0.36 1.02
CA GLY A 273 24.97 1.45 0.10
C GLY A 273 26.10 2.36 0.59
N PHE A 274 26.07 2.77 1.85
CA PHE A 274 27.09 3.63 2.46
C PHE A 274 28.18 2.82 3.16
N ALA A 275 29.35 3.41 3.43
CA ALA A 275 30.53 2.68 3.91
C ALA A 275 30.26 1.76 5.12
N GLN A 276 29.50 2.24 6.11
CA GLN A 276 29.13 1.41 7.25
C GLN A 276 28.18 0.28 6.85
N GLN A 277 27.12 0.58 6.09
CA GLN A 277 26.16 -0.42 5.62
C GLN A 277 26.82 -1.48 4.73
N GLU A 278 27.70 -1.06 3.82
CA GLU A 278 28.53 -1.91 2.96
C GLU A 278 29.29 -2.91 3.82
N LYS A 279 30.00 -2.41 4.84
CA LYS A 279 30.76 -3.24 5.78
C LYS A 279 29.86 -4.23 6.53
N CYS A 280 28.71 -3.78 7.06
CA CYS A 280 27.79 -4.66 7.78
C CYS A 280 27.30 -5.82 6.91
N VAL A 281 26.89 -5.50 5.68
CA VAL A 281 26.39 -6.51 4.73
C VAL A 281 27.51 -7.47 4.33
N GLU A 282 28.71 -6.96 4.06
CA GLU A 282 29.88 -7.79 3.75
C GLU A 282 30.25 -8.73 4.91
N ASP A 283 30.37 -8.21 6.14
CA ASP A 283 30.73 -9.02 7.31
C ASP A 283 29.70 -10.14 7.54
N TRP A 284 28.41 -9.84 7.38
CA TRP A 284 27.33 -10.84 7.47
C TRP A 284 27.42 -11.88 6.34
N LEU A 285 27.72 -11.47 5.10
CA LEU A 285 27.92 -12.38 3.97
C LEU A 285 29.11 -13.31 4.19
N LEU A 286 30.24 -12.77 4.66
CA LEU A 286 31.46 -13.52 4.97
C LEU A 286 31.30 -14.46 6.17
N ALA A 287 30.37 -14.17 7.08
CA ALA A 287 29.97 -15.07 8.17
C ALA A 287 29.04 -16.22 7.69
N GLY A 288 28.70 -16.29 6.40
CA GLY A 288 27.82 -17.33 5.85
C GLY A 288 26.33 -16.99 5.88
N GLY A 289 25.98 -15.72 6.11
CA GLY A 289 24.60 -15.25 6.16
C GLY A 289 23.78 -15.58 4.91
N ALA A 290 24.41 -15.63 3.73
CA ALA A 290 23.75 -15.96 2.46
C ALA A 290 22.93 -17.27 2.52
N ALA A 291 23.36 -18.26 3.31
CA ALA A 291 22.66 -19.53 3.48
C ALA A 291 21.25 -19.38 4.10
N ARG A 292 20.97 -18.30 4.84
CA ARG A 292 19.65 -18.02 5.44
C ARG A 292 18.58 -17.68 4.41
N LEU A 293 19.01 -17.17 3.26
CA LEU A 293 18.13 -16.74 2.17
C LEU A 293 18.31 -17.59 0.90
N ALA A 294 19.21 -18.57 0.93
CA ALA A 294 19.44 -19.50 -0.16
C ALA A 294 18.14 -20.26 -0.51
N GLY A 295 17.87 -20.40 -1.81
CA GLY A 295 16.68 -21.09 -2.32
C GLY A 295 15.38 -20.28 -2.32
N ARG A 296 15.38 -19.04 -1.78
CA ARG A 296 14.16 -18.21 -1.67
C ARG A 296 14.00 -17.18 -2.80
N GLY A 297 14.80 -17.32 -3.86
CA GLY A 297 14.83 -16.39 -4.98
C GLY A 297 15.61 -15.09 -4.73
N PHE A 298 16.34 -15.00 -3.62
CA PHE A 298 17.21 -13.85 -3.36
C PHE A 298 18.54 -13.94 -4.13
N GLU A 299 19.03 -12.79 -4.57
CA GLU A 299 20.30 -12.59 -5.24
C GLU A 299 21.16 -11.55 -4.50
N LEU A 300 22.48 -11.68 -4.62
CA LEU A 300 23.40 -10.61 -4.31
C LEU A 300 23.64 -9.78 -5.57
N VAL A 301 23.31 -8.49 -5.49
CA VAL A 301 23.67 -7.50 -6.51
C VAL A 301 24.86 -6.72 -5.99
N ILE A 302 25.98 -6.80 -6.70
CA ILE A 302 27.16 -5.97 -6.43
C ILE A 302 27.20 -4.86 -7.47
N PHE A 303 27.32 -3.62 -7.02
CA PHE A 303 27.41 -2.47 -7.89
C PHE A 303 28.58 -1.57 -7.50
N ARG A 304 29.11 -0.88 -8.50
CA ARG A 304 30.10 0.20 -8.29
C ARG A 304 29.33 1.48 -7.97
N ARG A 305 29.62 2.11 -6.84
CA ARG A 305 29.17 3.48 -6.56
C ARG A 305 30.26 4.47 -6.93
N THR A 306 29.93 5.53 -7.66
CA THR A 306 30.87 6.60 -8.03
C THR A 306 30.42 7.91 -7.40
N ALA A 307 31.25 8.45 -6.51
CA ALA A 307 31.01 9.72 -5.83
C ALA A 307 30.99 10.89 -6.81
N LYS A 308 30.21 11.92 -6.48
CA LYS A 308 30.21 13.19 -7.21
C LYS A 308 31.26 14.14 -6.65
N GLY A 309 31.81 14.99 -7.51
CA GLY A 309 32.54 16.17 -7.04
C GLY A 309 31.59 17.13 -6.32
N GLY A 310 31.96 17.60 -5.13
CA GLY A 310 31.23 18.63 -4.41
C GLY A 310 31.29 19.97 -5.13
N HIS A 311 30.45 20.92 -4.72
CA HIS A 311 30.37 22.26 -5.33
C HIS A 311 31.70 23.04 -5.31
N ASP A 312 32.61 22.70 -4.40
CA ASP A 312 33.95 23.30 -4.27
C ASP A 312 35.03 22.57 -5.09
N GLY A 313 34.68 21.46 -5.77
CA GLY A 313 35.60 20.60 -6.51
C GLY A 313 36.63 19.86 -5.65
N LYS A 314 36.60 20.02 -4.32
CA LYS A 314 37.59 19.48 -3.38
C LYS A 314 37.04 18.35 -2.53
N ARG A 315 35.73 18.35 -2.26
CA ARG A 315 35.06 17.30 -1.48
C ARG A 315 34.41 16.28 -2.40
N ILE A 316 34.43 15.02 -2.00
CA ILE A 316 33.63 13.97 -2.63
C ILE A 316 32.31 13.84 -1.90
N VAL A 317 31.21 13.75 -2.66
CA VAL A 317 29.86 13.62 -2.13
C VAL A 317 29.29 12.28 -2.57
N TRP A 318 28.93 11.47 -1.58
CA TRP A 318 28.31 10.15 -1.80
C TRP A 318 26.79 10.21 -1.91
N GLN A 319 26.17 11.30 -1.45
CA GLN A 319 24.75 11.53 -1.64
C GLN A 319 24.48 11.78 -3.13
N GLY A 320 23.54 11.02 -3.70
CA GLY A 320 23.26 11.05 -5.13
C GLY A 320 24.40 10.52 -6.00
N ALA A 321 25.37 9.77 -5.44
CA ALA A 321 26.38 9.04 -6.21
C ALA A 321 25.71 8.12 -7.24
N THR A 322 26.27 8.05 -8.44
CA THR A 322 25.78 7.11 -9.46
C THR A 322 26.16 5.70 -9.08
N TRP A 323 25.35 4.73 -9.49
CA TRP A 323 25.66 3.33 -9.34
C TRP A 323 25.65 2.62 -10.69
N THR A 324 26.46 1.57 -10.80
CA THR A 324 26.51 0.73 -12.00
C THR A 324 26.57 -0.72 -11.53
N PRO A 325 25.55 -1.55 -11.83
CA PRO A 325 25.60 -2.97 -11.54
C PRO A 325 26.84 -3.61 -12.15
N ILE A 326 27.57 -4.40 -11.36
CA ILE A 326 28.71 -5.20 -11.82
C ILE A 326 28.25 -6.63 -12.05
N GLU A 327 27.65 -7.24 -11.04
CA GLU A 327 27.16 -8.62 -11.12
C GLU A 327 25.90 -8.84 -10.29
N ARG A 328 25.12 -9.82 -10.74
CA ARG A 328 23.93 -10.36 -10.06
C ARG A 328 24.13 -11.86 -9.93
N THR A 329 24.17 -12.37 -8.69
CA THR A 329 24.39 -13.79 -8.44
C THR A 329 23.35 -14.31 -7.45
N PRO A 330 22.63 -15.41 -7.74
CA PRO A 330 21.72 -16.04 -6.77
C PRO A 330 22.45 -16.40 -5.48
N LEU A 331 21.85 -16.12 -4.31
CA LEU A 331 22.51 -16.39 -3.03
C LEU A 331 22.81 -17.87 -2.79
N ARG A 332 22.03 -18.77 -3.40
CA ARG A 332 22.26 -20.22 -3.35
C ARG A 332 23.59 -20.66 -3.97
N ASP A 333 24.16 -19.83 -4.85
CA ASP A 333 25.40 -20.12 -5.56
C ASP A 333 26.62 -19.49 -4.87
N LEU A 334 26.42 -18.87 -3.69
CA LEU A 334 27.45 -18.14 -2.97
C LEU A 334 27.85 -18.85 -1.66
N THR A 335 29.15 -19.03 -1.48
CA THR A 335 29.77 -19.42 -0.22
C THR A 335 30.68 -18.30 0.30
N PRO A 336 31.02 -18.27 1.60
CA PRO A 336 31.93 -17.26 2.14
C PRO A 336 33.26 -17.14 1.40
N SER A 337 33.85 -18.27 0.97
CA SER A 337 35.12 -18.27 0.24
C SER A 337 34.97 -17.69 -1.17
N VAL A 338 33.88 -18.00 -1.87
CA VAL A 338 33.56 -17.43 -3.18
C VAL A 338 33.34 -15.93 -3.07
N ILE A 339 32.55 -15.47 -2.11
CA ILE A 339 32.30 -14.04 -1.88
C ILE A 339 33.62 -13.31 -1.59
N LYS A 340 34.43 -13.83 -0.66
CA LYS A 340 35.73 -13.23 -0.31
C LYS A 340 36.65 -13.08 -1.51
N ALA A 341 36.79 -14.14 -2.33
CA ALA A 341 37.62 -14.12 -3.52
C ALA A 341 37.12 -13.10 -4.55
N ARG A 342 35.81 -13.04 -4.79
CA ARG A 342 35.19 -12.08 -5.72
C ARG A 342 35.37 -10.64 -5.26
N LEU A 343 35.08 -10.33 -4.00
CA LEU A 343 35.23 -8.97 -3.47
C LEU A 343 36.69 -8.49 -3.55
N ALA A 344 37.66 -9.38 -3.28
CA ALA A 344 39.07 -9.06 -3.43
C ALA A 344 39.45 -8.71 -4.88
N GLU A 345 38.90 -9.42 -5.87
CA GLU A 345 39.15 -9.13 -7.28
C GLU A 345 38.49 -7.83 -7.73
N LEU A 346 37.21 -7.63 -7.41
CA LEU A 346 36.47 -6.42 -7.77
C LEU A 346 37.14 -5.15 -7.23
N ARG A 347 37.64 -5.22 -5.99
CA ARG A 347 38.37 -4.13 -5.33
C ARG A 347 39.63 -3.70 -6.08
N LYS A 348 40.35 -4.60 -6.75
CA LYS A 348 41.52 -4.23 -7.56
C LYS A 348 41.19 -3.27 -8.70
N SER A 349 39.93 -3.27 -9.17
CA SER A 349 39.46 -2.43 -10.27
C SER A 349 38.94 -1.05 -9.85
N LEU A 350 38.89 -0.73 -8.56
CA LEU A 350 38.29 0.50 -8.06
C LEU A 350 39.31 1.62 -7.91
N ASP A 351 38.92 2.84 -8.30
CA ASP A 351 39.55 4.05 -7.78
C ASP A 351 38.98 4.35 -6.38
N TYR A 352 39.66 3.90 -5.33
CA TYR A 352 39.20 4.06 -3.94
C TYR A 352 38.96 5.52 -3.48
N LYS A 353 39.46 6.52 -4.22
CA LYS A 353 39.16 7.92 -3.91
C LYS A 353 37.75 8.31 -4.29
N THR A 354 37.21 7.73 -5.36
CA THR A 354 35.94 8.15 -5.96
C THR A 354 34.95 7.01 -6.11
N GLN A 355 35.38 5.76 -5.89
CA GLN A 355 34.61 4.56 -6.12
C GLN A 355 34.65 3.64 -4.91
N ARG A 356 33.53 2.95 -4.69
CA ARG A 356 33.42 1.86 -3.71
C ARG A 356 32.42 0.83 -4.21
N LEU A 357 32.38 -0.32 -3.54
CA LEU A 357 31.32 -1.29 -3.78
C LEU A 357 30.06 -0.88 -3.02
N GLY A 358 28.92 -1.34 -3.52
CA GLY A 358 27.67 -1.36 -2.81
C GLY A 358 27.00 -2.71 -3.03
N PHE A 359 26.15 -3.09 -2.08
CA PHE A 359 25.49 -4.39 -2.06
C PHE A 359 23.99 -4.22 -1.92
N HIS A 360 23.21 -4.91 -2.74
CA HIS A 360 21.82 -5.22 -2.43
C HIS A 360 21.68 -6.74 -2.24
N ILE A 361 21.10 -7.17 -1.12
CA ILE A 361 20.51 -8.51 -1.03
C ILE A 361 19.06 -8.36 -1.48
N ARG A 362 18.75 -8.91 -2.64
CA ARG A 362 17.57 -8.50 -3.41
C ARG A 362 16.66 -9.66 -3.75
N LYS A 363 15.35 -9.43 -3.68
CA LYS A 363 14.35 -10.21 -4.39
C LYS A 363 13.66 -9.31 -5.40
N ALA A 364 13.53 -9.79 -6.63
CA ALA A 364 12.99 -9.01 -7.73
C ALA A 364 11.85 -9.75 -8.42
N TRP A 365 10.90 -8.95 -8.92
CA TRP A 365 9.75 -9.38 -9.68
C TRP A 365 9.75 -8.65 -11.01
N THR A 366 9.61 -9.37 -12.11
CA THR A 366 9.49 -8.77 -13.44
C THR A 366 8.23 -7.93 -13.52
N ARG A 367 8.22 -6.92 -14.40
CA ARG A 367 7.04 -6.09 -14.72
C ARG A 367 5.79 -6.96 -14.89
N ASP A 368 5.83 -7.95 -15.76
CA ASP A 368 4.65 -8.76 -16.08
C ASP A 368 4.18 -9.55 -14.86
N ALA A 369 5.11 -10.11 -14.07
CA ALA A 369 4.75 -10.78 -12.83
C ALA A 369 4.14 -9.81 -11.79
N VAL A 370 4.57 -8.55 -11.75
CA VAL A 370 3.96 -7.54 -10.86
C VAL A 370 2.55 -7.20 -11.33
N LEU A 371 2.33 -7.02 -12.63
CA LEU A 371 1.03 -6.67 -13.20
C LEU A 371 -0.01 -7.80 -13.06
N GLU A 372 0.44 -9.06 -13.01
CA GLU A 372 -0.43 -10.21 -12.78
C GLU A 372 -0.84 -10.40 -11.30
N ARG A 373 -0.19 -9.71 -10.37
CA ARG A 373 -0.46 -9.85 -8.92
C ARG A 373 -1.67 -9.03 -8.50
N ARG A 374 -2.62 -9.71 -7.85
CA ARG A 374 -3.79 -9.06 -7.23
C ARG A 374 -3.47 -8.35 -5.91
N ASP A 375 -2.53 -8.90 -5.14
CA ASP A 375 -2.15 -8.38 -3.82
C ASP A 375 -0.63 -8.34 -3.65
N LEU A 376 -0.01 -7.43 -4.41
CA LEU A 376 1.42 -7.18 -4.34
C LEU A 376 1.88 -6.80 -2.91
N PRO A 377 1.18 -5.93 -2.15
CA PRO A 377 1.58 -5.59 -0.79
C PRO A 377 1.64 -6.79 0.15
N ALA A 378 0.66 -7.69 0.16
CA ALA A 378 0.71 -8.84 1.05
C ALA A 378 1.91 -9.76 0.74
N GLU A 379 2.28 -9.91 -0.54
CA GLU A 379 3.52 -10.61 -0.90
C GLU A 379 4.75 -9.86 -0.40
N LEU A 380 4.84 -8.55 -0.62
CA LEU A 380 5.95 -7.72 -0.14
C LEU A 380 6.05 -7.76 1.39
N SER A 381 4.94 -7.69 2.12
CA SER A 381 4.93 -7.79 3.58
C SER A 381 5.49 -9.12 4.05
N ARG A 382 5.12 -10.25 3.43
CA ARG A 382 5.68 -11.56 3.78
C ARG A 382 7.19 -11.61 3.56
N GLU A 383 7.68 -11.04 2.46
CA GLU A 383 9.13 -10.97 2.21
C GLU A 383 9.84 -10.04 3.19
N ILE A 384 9.25 -8.89 3.48
CA ILE A 384 9.81 -7.90 4.42
C ILE A 384 9.84 -8.47 5.84
N GLU A 385 8.78 -9.14 6.28
CA GLU A 385 8.71 -9.82 7.58
C GLU A 385 9.88 -10.81 7.73
N GLN A 386 10.19 -11.54 6.67
CA GLN A 386 11.31 -12.50 6.63
C GLN A 386 12.68 -11.81 6.61
N LEU A 387 12.76 -10.61 6.06
CA LEU A 387 13.98 -9.80 6.03
C LEU A 387 14.22 -9.04 7.34
N VAL A 388 13.20 -8.79 8.18
CA VAL A 388 13.36 -8.08 9.46
C VAL A 388 14.41 -8.76 10.38
N PRO A 389 14.36 -10.09 10.63
CA PRO A 389 15.40 -10.76 11.41
C PRO A 389 16.79 -10.66 10.77
N ILE A 390 16.88 -10.78 9.45
CA ILE A 390 18.14 -10.68 8.70
C ILE A 390 18.73 -9.28 8.83
N LEU A 391 17.89 -8.25 8.73
CA LEU A 391 18.31 -6.86 8.93
C LEU A 391 18.89 -6.65 10.34
N LYS A 392 18.27 -7.24 11.37
CA LYS A 392 18.77 -7.20 12.76
C LYS A 392 20.10 -7.95 12.93
N GLU A 393 20.28 -9.08 12.26
CA GLU A 393 21.56 -9.81 12.25
C GLU A 393 22.68 -8.97 11.62
N ILE A 394 22.42 -8.38 10.44
CA ILE A 394 23.39 -7.53 9.72
C ILE A 394 23.77 -6.32 10.58
N ARG A 395 22.81 -5.70 11.28
CA ARG A 395 23.10 -4.60 12.23
C ARG A 395 23.94 -5.07 13.41
N SER A 396 23.67 -6.27 13.94
CA SER A 396 24.39 -6.83 15.09
C SER A 396 25.83 -7.25 14.77
N ALA A 397 26.13 -7.59 13.50
CA ALA A 397 27.48 -7.92 13.05
C ALA A 397 28.51 -6.79 13.34
N VAL A 398 28.04 -5.56 13.55
CA VAL A 398 28.83 -4.38 13.93
C VAL A 398 29.43 -4.47 15.34
N VAL A 399 28.71 -5.07 16.29
CA VAL A 399 29.08 -5.01 17.71
C VAL A 399 30.23 -5.97 18.04
N ALA A 400 30.29 -7.10 17.34
CA ALA A 400 31.27 -8.16 17.61
C ALA A 400 32.67 -7.92 17.01
N THR A 401 32.87 -6.87 16.20
CA THR A 401 34.18 -6.54 15.61
C THR A 401 34.87 -5.35 16.29
N ILE A 402 34.18 -4.68 17.21
CA ILE A 402 34.67 -3.53 17.99
C ILE A 402 34.95 -3.92 19.46
N SER A 403 34.56 -5.14 19.86
CA SER A 403 34.94 -5.80 21.11
C SER A 403 36.01 -6.86 20.85
#